data_AF-A0A7Y0SFM0-F1
#
_entry.id   AF-A0A7Y0SFM0-F1
#
_cell.length_a   1.000
_cell.length_b   1.000
_cell.length_c   1.000
_cell.angle_alpha   90.00
_cell.angle_beta   90.00
_cell.angle_gamma   90.00
#
_symmetry.space_group_name_H-M   'P 1'
#
loop_
_entity.id
_entity.type
_entity.pdbx_description
1 polymer ?
#
loop_
_entity_poly.entity_id
_entity_poly.type
_entity_poly.pdbx_seq_one_letter_code
_entity_poly.pdbx_strand_id
1 'polypeptide(L)'
;KFDGVHSGHRAVIDRARVDAATGRARVVAVTFDRNPLALLRPELCPPTVIGVHQKLQMLAETGVDATLMLTFDRALADLSAREFVE
;
A
#
# COMPACT_ATOMS: atom_id res chain seq x y z
N LYS A 1 2.96 1.65 -0.75
CA LYS A 1 4.20 1.40 0.02
C LYS A 1 3.87 1.06 1.49
N PHE A 2 3.24 1.97 2.25
CA PHE A 2 2.82 1.73 3.65
C PHE A 2 3.92 1.22 4.59
N ASP A 3 5.18 1.59 4.35
CA ASP A 3 6.31 1.16 5.19
C ASP A 3 6.25 1.87 6.54
N GLY A 4 6.16 1.08 7.61
CA GLY A 4 5.99 1.57 9.00
C GLY A 4 4.59 2.04 9.38
N VAL A 5 3.61 2.09 8.44
CA VAL A 5 2.21 2.52 8.67
C VAL A 5 2.09 3.70 9.67
N HIS A 6 2.92 4.72 9.46
CA HIS A 6 3.01 5.89 10.34
C HIS A 6 1.73 6.75 10.33
N SER A 7 1.70 7.78 11.17
CA SER A 7 0.52 8.67 11.35
C SER A 7 -0.06 9.21 10.04
N GLY A 8 0.79 9.65 9.10
CA GLY A 8 0.34 10.08 7.78
C GLY A 8 -0.44 9.01 6.99
N HIS A 9 0.01 7.75 7.01
CA HIS A 9 -0.72 6.65 6.37
C HIS A 9 -2.05 6.38 7.08
N ARG A 10 -2.06 6.40 8.41
CA ARG A 10 -3.27 6.19 9.22
C ARG A 10 -4.32 7.26 8.92
N ALA A 11 -3.92 8.52 8.78
CA ALA A 11 -4.82 9.61 8.43
C ALA A 11 -5.51 9.40 7.06
N VAL A 12 -4.78 8.90 6.06
CA VAL A 12 -5.36 8.58 4.73
C VAL A 12 -6.38 7.44 4.85
N ILE A 13 -6.05 6.40 5.62
CA ILE A 13 -6.94 5.25 5.84
C ILE A 13 -8.19 5.67 6.61
N ASP A 14 -8.05 6.46 7.68
CA ASP A 14 -9.18 6.96 8.46
C ASP A 14 -10.12 7.80 7.60
N ARG A 15 -9.57 8.64 6.71
CA ARG A 15 -10.39 9.38 5.76
C ARG A 15 -11.16 8.46 4.81
N ALA A 16 -10.49 7.47 4.24
CA ALA A 16 -11.13 6.49 3.35
C ALA A 16 -12.27 5.73 4.06
N ARG A 17 -12.10 5.39 5.35
CA ARG A 17 -13.12 4.74 6.17
C ARG A 17 -14.34 5.63 6.40
N VAL A 18 -14.13 6.92 6.66
CA VAL A 18 -15.23 7.90 6.79
C VAL A 18 -16.02 7.99 5.48
N ASP A 19 -15.32 8.12 4.34
CA ASP A 19 -15.97 8.25 3.04
C ASP A 19 -16.76 6.97 2.68
N ALA A 20 -16.18 5.79 2.94
CA ALA A 20 -16.81 4.49 2.69
C ALA A 20 -18.07 4.22 3.54
N ALA A 21 -18.13 4.78 4.76
CA ALA A 21 -19.28 4.61 5.65
C ALA A 21 -20.58 5.13 5.05
N THR A 22 -20.51 6.21 4.25
CA THR A 22 -21.68 6.81 3.59
C THR A 22 -22.28 5.92 2.51
N GLY A 23 -21.43 5.12 1.84
CA GLY A 23 -21.82 4.27 0.70
C GLY A 23 -21.91 2.77 1.00
N ARG A 24 -21.69 2.34 2.25
CA ARG A 24 -21.49 0.92 2.63
C ARG A 24 -20.41 0.23 1.79
N ALA A 25 -19.39 0.98 1.38
CA ALA A 25 -18.27 0.45 0.63
C ALA A 25 -17.24 -0.21 1.56
N ARG A 26 -16.40 -1.09 1.00
CA ARG A 26 -15.25 -1.68 1.68
C ARG A 26 -14.00 -0.83 1.44
N VAL A 27 -13.15 -0.69 2.45
CA VAL A 27 -11.84 -0.04 2.34
C VAL A 27 -10.77 -1.10 2.14
N VAL A 28 -10.07 -1.05 1.01
CA VAL A 28 -8.97 -1.96 0.69
C VAL A 28 -7.67 -1.16 0.57
N ALA A 29 -6.67 -1.51 1.38
CA ALA A 29 -5.32 -0.96 1.21
C ALA A 29 -4.60 -1.71 0.08
N VAL A 30 -4.17 -0.98 -0.95
CA VAL A 30 -3.32 -1.55 -2.01
C VAL A 30 -1.85 -1.19 -1.73
N THR A 31 -0.97 -2.18 -1.73
CA THR A 31 0.46 -1.97 -1.46
C THR A 31 1.36 -2.95 -2.20
N PHE A 32 2.67 -2.80 -2.03
CA PHE A 32 3.68 -3.61 -2.70
C PHE A 32 4.44 -4.52 -1.72
N ASP A 33 4.87 -5.67 -2.23
CA ASP A 33 5.70 -6.65 -1.52
C ASP A 33 7.12 -6.10 -1.21
N ARG A 34 7.60 -5.13 -1.99
CA ARG A 34 8.89 -4.46 -1.82
C ARG A 34 8.80 -2.95 -2.05
N ASN A 35 9.87 -2.24 -1.70
CA ASN A 35 10.03 -0.85 -2.11
C ASN A 35 10.25 -0.80 -3.64
N PRO A 36 9.47 -0.04 -4.43
CA PRO A 36 9.69 0.10 -5.88
C PRO A 36 11.13 0.45 -6.26
N LEU A 37 11.84 1.23 -5.44
CA LEU A 37 13.24 1.57 -5.68
C LEU A 37 14.16 0.33 -5.69
N ALA A 38 13.82 -0.74 -4.98
CA ALA A 38 14.60 -1.98 -5.00
C ALA A 38 14.66 -2.61 -6.41
N LEU A 39 13.70 -2.29 -7.29
CA LEU A 39 13.70 -2.68 -8.70
C LEU A 39 14.16 -1.54 -9.62
N LEU A 40 13.64 -0.33 -9.39
CA LEU A 40 13.82 0.79 -10.32
C LEU A 40 15.20 1.44 -10.21
N ARG A 41 15.69 1.64 -8.97
CA ARG A 41 16.92 2.35 -8.61
C ARG A 41 17.51 1.76 -7.33
N PRO A 42 18.04 0.52 -7.37
CA PRO A 42 18.45 -0.21 -6.16
C PRO A 42 19.46 0.55 -5.30
N GLU A 43 20.33 1.33 -5.93
CA GLU A 43 21.34 2.16 -5.27
C GLU A 43 20.77 3.31 -4.44
N LEU A 44 19.52 3.71 -4.68
CA LEU A 44 18.80 4.72 -3.92
C LEU A 44 17.74 4.12 -2.98
N CYS A 45 17.62 2.79 -2.92
CA CYS A 45 16.57 2.16 -2.13
C CYS A 45 16.90 2.29 -0.64
N PRO A 46 16.05 2.97 0.16
CA PRO A 46 16.25 3.03 1.61
C PRO A 46 16.06 1.64 2.23
N PRO A 47 16.64 1.40 3.42
CA PRO A 47 16.33 0.21 4.19
C PRO A 47 14.84 0.18 4.53
N THR A 48 14.29 -1.03 4.63
CA THR A 48 12.89 -1.22 4.98
C THR A 48 12.70 -1.04 6.48
N VAL A 49 11.66 -0.32 6.91
CA VAL A 49 11.38 -0.11 8.35
C VAL A 49 10.75 -1.37 8.96
N ILE A 50 9.85 -2.03 8.23
CA ILE A 50 9.15 -3.24 8.67
C ILE A 50 9.06 -4.31 7.58
N GLY A 51 9.08 -5.58 7.98
CA GLY A 51 8.86 -6.69 7.06
C GLY A 51 7.44 -6.74 6.48
N VAL A 52 7.24 -7.53 5.43
CA VAL A 52 5.92 -7.69 4.78
C VAL A 52 4.84 -8.17 5.76
N HIS A 53 5.14 -9.16 6.60
CA HIS A 53 4.16 -9.66 7.59
C HIS A 53 3.77 -8.60 8.62
N GLN A 54 4.74 -7.83 9.13
CA GLN A 54 4.46 -6.72 10.05
C GLN A 54 3.62 -5.63 9.38
N LYS A 55 3.90 -5.31 8.11
CA LYS A 55 3.11 -4.36 7.32
C LYS A 55 1.64 -4.81 7.21
N LEU A 56 1.40 -6.09 6.94
CA LEU A 56 0.04 -6.65 6.90
C LEU A 56 -0.66 -6.56 8.25
N GLN A 57 0.03 -6.89 9.35
CA GLN A 57 -0.50 -6.78 10.71
C GLN A 57 -0.88 -5.32 11.04
N MET A 58 0.03 -4.38 10.80
CA MET A 58 -0.20 -2.96 11.07
C MET A 58 -1.31 -2.37 10.19
N LEU A 59 -1.45 -2.83 8.95
CA LEU A 59 -2.58 -2.44 8.10
C LEU A 59 -3.89 -3.02 8.62
N ALA A 60 -3.94 -4.28 9.04
CA ALA A 60 -5.14 -4.87 9.64
C ALA A 60 -5.61 -4.09 10.88
N GLU A 61 -4.68 -3.62 11.71
CA GLU A 61 -4.96 -2.79 12.90
C GLU A 61 -5.55 -1.41 12.57
N THR A 62 -5.45 -0.93 11.33
CA THR A 62 -6.04 0.35 10.91
C THR A 62 -7.54 0.27 10.63
N GLY A 63 -8.12 -0.94 10.61
CA GLY A 63 -9.53 -1.15 10.35
C GLY A 63 -9.91 -1.09 8.85
N VAL A 64 -8.96 -1.30 7.94
CA VAL A 64 -9.27 -1.66 6.56
C VAL A 64 -9.92 -3.05 6.50
N ASP A 65 -10.81 -3.25 5.54
CA ASP A 65 -11.50 -4.53 5.35
C ASP A 65 -10.60 -5.60 4.73
N ALA A 66 -9.66 -5.17 3.89
CA ALA A 66 -8.68 -6.04 3.25
C ALA A 66 -7.40 -5.29 2.89
N THR A 67 -6.33 -6.04 2.64
CA THR A 67 -5.11 -5.54 2.00
C THR A 67 -4.86 -6.34 0.74
N LEU A 68 -4.73 -5.65 -0.39
CA LEU A 68 -4.25 -6.22 -1.64
C LEU A 68 -2.75 -5.94 -1.75
N MET A 69 -1.95 -7.01 -1.68
CA MET A 69 -0.52 -6.92 -1.87
C MET A 69 -0.14 -7.32 -3.28
N LEU A 70 0.40 -6.36 -4.02
CA LEU A 70 0.90 -6.56 -5.37
C LEU A 70 2.38 -6.92 -5.32
N THR A 71 2.78 -7.88 -6.15
CA THR A 71 4.20 -8.08 -6.47
C THR A 71 4.65 -6.91 -7.34
N PHE A 72 5.65 -6.15 -6.89
CA PHE A 72 6.20 -5.06 -7.70
C PHE A 72 7.34 -5.58 -8.57
N ASP A 73 7.04 -5.80 -9.84
CA ASP A 73 7.96 -6.26 -10.88
C ASP A 73 7.99 -5.31 -12.09
N ARG A 74 8.70 -5.69 -13.16
CA ARG A 74 8.79 -4.87 -14.38
C ARG A 74 7.44 -4.75 -15.09
N ALA A 75 6.66 -5.83 -15.14
CA ALA A 75 5.36 -5.81 -15.79
C ALA A 75 4.43 -4.79 -15.14
N LEU A 76 4.38 -4.74 -13.80
CA LEU A 76 3.60 -3.73 -13.09
C LEU A 76 4.19 -2.31 -13.24
N ALA A 77 5.52 -2.19 -13.22
CA ALA A 77 6.20 -0.89 -13.32
C ALA A 77 6.06 -0.24 -14.71
N ASP A 78 5.90 -1.05 -15.75
CA ASP A 78 5.80 -0.59 -17.14
C ASP A 78 4.36 -0.22 -17.53
N LEU A 79 3.37 -0.50 -16.68
CA LEU A 79 1.99 -0.04 -16.90
C LEU A 79 1.95 1.49 -16.93
N SER A 80 1.24 2.04 -17.91
CA SER A 80 0.82 3.44 -17.86
C SER A 80 -0.13 3.67 -16.68
N ALA A 81 -0.25 4.93 -16.26
CA ALA A 81 -1.19 5.29 -15.20
C ALA A 81 -2.65 4.94 -15.55
N ARG A 82 -3.01 4.89 -16.84
CA ARG A 82 -4.35 4.49 -17.26
C ARG A 82 -4.55 2.99 -17.14
N GLU A 83 -3.61 2.20 -17.66
CA GLU A 83 -3.67 0.72 -17.58
C GLU A 83 -3.64 0.22 -16.14
N PHE A 84 -2.99 0.94 -15.23
CA PHE A 84 -3.01 0.60 -13.80
C PHE A 84 -4.40 0.82 -13.14
N VAL A 85 -5.20 1.76 -13.65
CA VAL A 85 -6.51 2.13 -13.07
C VAL A 85 -7.67 1.37 -13.70
N GLU A 86 -7.52 0.86 -14.92
CA GLU A 86 -8.50 0.03 -15.63
C GLU A 86 -8.63 -1.39 -15.04
#